data_AF-A0A812Q249-F1
#
_entry.id   AF-A0A812Q249-F1
#
_cell.length_a   1.000
_cell.length_b   1.000
_cell.length_c   1.000
_cell.angle_alpha   90.00
_cell.angle_beta   90.00
_cell.angle_gamma   90.00
#
_symmetry.space_group_name_H-M   'P 1'
#
loop_
_entity.id
_entity.type
_entity.pdbx_description
1 polymer ?
#
loop_
_entity_poly.entity_id
_entity_poly.type
_entity_poly.pdbx_seq_one_letter_code
_entity_poly.pdbx_strand_id
1 'polypeptide(L)'
;KSQNSPSIEVDFLEQGAAEVESHFEFDFYDPGNWGCILHCWCLGFLAGGFNAFLMGVFAGYLHVSSDIIRVLQNLSSLPNVLSVFMGVVSDSRPIFGYRRRPYLVFGWLMTTTAYSTMACMGLPEPYFCAGPDGEYLYDRLPCNPDAEYSYVPLAICLFSANIGLLVSGTAGCGLMVEYAKAEDEECRGRTQTMLET
;
A
#
# COMPACT_ATOMS: atom_id res chain seq x y z
N LYS A 1 46.75 -45.21 -25.16
CA LYS A 1 45.52 -45.89 -24.67
C LYS A 1 44.63 -44.79 -24.12
N SER A 2 43.68 -44.39 -24.97
CA SER A 2 42.90 -43.16 -24.86
C SER A 2 41.91 -43.21 -23.69
N GLN A 3 41.68 -42.03 -23.09
CA GLN A 3 40.43 -41.56 -22.50
C GLN A 3 39.74 -42.49 -21.50
N ASN A 4 40.04 -42.28 -20.22
CA ASN A 4 39.11 -42.62 -19.15
C ASN A 4 38.78 -41.31 -18.40
N SER A 5 37.48 -41.07 -18.21
CA SER A 5 36.92 -40.05 -17.30
C SER A 5 36.74 -38.58 -17.78
N PRO A 6 36.07 -38.30 -18.91
CA PRO A 6 35.36 -37.03 -19.08
C PRO A 6 33.87 -37.12 -18.66
N SER A 7 33.30 -38.31 -18.46
CA SER A 7 31.85 -38.44 -18.17
C SER A 7 31.47 -38.19 -16.72
N ILE A 8 32.31 -38.58 -15.76
CA ILE A 8 32.00 -38.47 -14.31
C ILE A 8 32.09 -37.01 -13.82
N GLU A 9 32.99 -36.21 -14.39
CA GLU A 9 33.16 -34.79 -14.04
C GLU A 9 32.07 -33.92 -14.68
N VAL A 10 31.57 -34.31 -15.85
CA VAL A 10 30.42 -33.66 -16.51
C VAL A 10 29.12 -34.00 -15.78
N ASP A 11 28.91 -35.24 -15.32
CA ASP A 11 27.74 -35.61 -14.51
C ASP A 11 27.70 -34.86 -13.17
N PHE A 12 28.85 -34.63 -12.52
CA PHE A 12 28.93 -33.87 -11.26
C PHE A 12 28.73 -32.36 -11.47
N LEU A 13 29.11 -31.83 -12.64
CA LEU A 13 28.84 -30.45 -13.05
C LEU A 13 27.38 -30.25 -13.50
N GLU A 14 26.76 -31.22 -14.15
CA GLU A 14 25.32 -31.20 -14.47
C GLU A 14 24.48 -31.33 -13.20
N GLN A 15 24.84 -32.21 -12.26
CA GLN A 15 24.16 -32.31 -10.97
C GLN A 15 24.38 -31.09 -10.08
N GLY A 16 25.57 -30.49 -10.10
CA GLY A 16 25.85 -29.23 -9.40
C GLY A 16 25.21 -28.00 -10.04
N ALA A 17 24.94 -28.03 -11.36
CA ALA A 17 24.21 -26.97 -12.06
C ALA A 17 22.69 -27.11 -11.88
N ALA A 18 22.16 -28.33 -11.85
CA ALA A 18 20.75 -28.61 -11.59
C ALA A 18 20.33 -28.29 -10.15
N GLU A 19 21.27 -28.25 -9.19
CA GLU A 19 21.00 -27.85 -7.80
C GLU A 19 21.11 -26.32 -7.59
N VAL A 20 21.65 -25.58 -8.57
CA VAL A 20 21.73 -24.10 -8.57
C VAL A 20 20.60 -23.45 -9.38
N GLU A 21 19.85 -24.22 -10.16
CA GLU A 21 18.61 -23.81 -10.81
C GLU A 21 17.46 -23.86 -9.80
N SER A 22 17.52 -23.01 -8.77
CA SER A 22 16.38 -22.79 -7.88
C SER A 22 15.31 -22.02 -8.65
N HIS A 23 14.49 -22.75 -9.42
CA HIS A 23 13.32 -22.25 -10.11
C HIS A 23 12.44 -21.48 -9.11
N PHE A 24 12.48 -20.15 -9.19
CA PHE A 24 11.67 -19.29 -8.34
C PHE A 24 10.26 -19.22 -8.95
N GLU A 25 9.40 -20.15 -8.55
CA GLU A 25 7.96 -20.04 -8.77
C GLU A 25 7.35 -19.34 -7.55
N PHE A 26 6.66 -18.22 -7.78
CA PHE A 26 5.96 -17.53 -6.70
C PHE A 26 4.75 -18.36 -6.26
N ASP A 27 4.94 -19.13 -5.19
CA ASP A 27 3.85 -19.83 -4.54
C ASP A 27 3.15 -18.91 -3.52
N PHE A 28 1.82 -18.88 -3.54
CA PHE A 28 1.01 -18.16 -2.55
C PHE A 28 1.11 -18.79 -1.16
N TYR A 29 1.37 -20.10 -1.10
CA TYR A 29 1.40 -20.87 0.14
C TYR A 29 2.76 -20.83 0.85
N ASP A 30 3.81 -20.33 0.19
CA ASP A 30 5.12 -20.21 0.84
C ASP A 30 5.11 -19.05 1.86
N PRO A 31 5.36 -19.31 3.17
CA PRO A 31 5.44 -18.28 4.20
C PRO A 31 6.44 -17.16 3.89
N GLY A 32 7.43 -17.38 3.01
CA GLY A 32 8.35 -16.34 2.54
C GLY A 32 7.67 -15.19 1.76
N ASN A 33 6.54 -15.45 1.12
CA ASN A 33 5.88 -14.53 0.17
C ASN A 33 4.68 -13.77 0.78
N TRP A 34 4.26 -14.16 1.99
CA TRP A 34 3.11 -13.58 2.68
C TRP A 34 3.23 -12.07 2.90
N GLY A 35 4.46 -11.56 3.06
CA GLY A 35 4.69 -10.12 3.22
C GLY A 35 4.23 -9.29 2.02
N CYS A 36 4.46 -9.79 0.79
CA CYS A 36 3.99 -9.11 -0.43
C CYS A 36 2.49 -9.21 -0.59
N ILE A 37 1.91 -10.40 -0.34
CA ILE A 37 0.46 -10.62 -0.44
C ILE A 37 -0.29 -9.71 0.55
N LEU A 38 0.18 -9.67 1.81
CA LEU A 38 -0.40 -8.82 2.84
C LEU A 38 -0.26 -7.34 2.48
N HIS A 39 0.88 -6.92 1.92
CA HIS A 39 1.04 -5.56 1.42
C HIS A 39 0.02 -5.21 0.33
N CYS A 40 -0.14 -6.05 -0.71
CA CYS A 40 -1.11 -5.82 -1.79
C CYS A 40 -2.54 -5.74 -1.26
N TRP A 41 -2.92 -6.68 -0.39
CA TRP A 41 -4.26 -6.71 0.20
C TRP A 41 -4.53 -5.47 1.06
N CYS A 42 -3.60 -5.09 1.94
CA CYS A 42 -3.74 -3.90 2.78
C CYS A 42 -3.76 -2.61 1.95
N LEU A 43 -2.99 -2.53 0.85
CA LEU A 43 -2.98 -1.39 -0.05
C LEU A 43 -4.38 -1.19 -0.69
N GLY A 44 -4.97 -2.25 -1.23
CA GLY A 44 -6.32 -2.23 -1.79
C GLY A 44 -7.39 -1.89 -0.75
N PHE A 45 -7.31 -2.50 0.44
CA PHE A 45 -8.24 -2.23 1.54
C PHE A 45 -8.21 -0.75 1.98
N LEU A 46 -7.02 -0.17 2.16
CA LEU A 46 -6.90 1.23 2.58
C LEU A 46 -7.28 2.22 1.46
N ALA A 47 -6.98 1.91 0.21
CA ALA A 47 -7.41 2.74 -0.92
C ALA A 47 -8.95 2.79 -1.03
N GLY A 48 -9.62 1.65 -0.87
CA GLY A 48 -11.09 1.59 -0.79
C GLY A 48 -11.64 2.31 0.45
N GLY A 49 -11.02 2.07 1.60
CA GLY A 49 -11.38 2.70 2.87
C GLY A 49 -11.26 4.22 2.86
N PHE A 50 -10.25 4.76 2.17
CA PHE A 50 -10.06 6.21 2.00
C PHE A 50 -11.27 6.86 1.29
N ASN A 51 -11.74 6.28 0.19
CA ASN A 51 -12.91 6.82 -0.54
C ASN A 51 -14.18 6.71 0.32
N ALA A 52 -14.38 5.55 0.95
CA ALA A 52 -15.50 5.33 1.85
C ALA A 52 -15.50 6.33 3.03
N PHE A 53 -14.32 6.67 3.57
CA PHE A 53 -14.19 7.64 4.66
C PHE A 53 -14.53 9.06 4.21
N LEU A 54 -14.05 9.50 3.04
CA LEU A 54 -14.40 10.82 2.49
C LEU A 54 -15.90 10.95 2.27
N MET A 55 -16.53 9.93 1.68
CA MET A 55 -17.97 10.00 1.38
C MET A 55 -18.83 9.80 2.63
N GLY A 56 -18.47 8.86 3.51
CA GLY A 56 -19.24 8.57 4.72
C GLY A 56 -19.09 9.64 5.80
N VAL A 57 -17.84 9.99 6.15
CA VAL A 57 -17.55 10.89 7.26
C VAL A 57 -17.56 12.35 6.80
N PHE A 58 -16.83 12.71 5.74
CA PHE A 58 -16.77 14.12 5.36
C PHE A 58 -18.06 14.56 4.69
N ALA A 59 -18.58 13.82 3.70
CA ALA A 59 -19.82 14.19 3.03
C ALA A 59 -21.05 13.94 3.92
N GLY A 60 -21.16 12.73 4.50
CA GLY A 60 -22.35 12.33 5.25
C GLY A 60 -22.44 12.88 6.67
N TYR A 61 -21.35 12.79 7.44
CA TYR A 61 -21.37 13.08 8.88
C TYR A 61 -21.07 14.55 9.22
N LEU A 62 -20.04 15.12 8.62
CA LEU A 62 -19.62 16.52 8.83
C LEU A 62 -20.28 17.49 7.85
N HIS A 63 -21.01 16.99 6.85
CA HIS A 63 -21.65 17.78 5.81
C HIS A 63 -20.69 18.72 5.06
N VAL A 64 -19.46 18.27 4.81
CA VAL A 64 -18.46 19.02 4.06
C VAL A 64 -18.91 19.16 2.62
N SER A 65 -18.83 20.39 2.08
CA SER A 65 -19.15 20.65 0.68
C SER A 65 -18.40 19.71 -0.28
N SER A 66 -19.11 19.24 -1.31
CA SER A 66 -18.56 18.35 -2.33
C SER A 66 -17.39 18.96 -3.11
N ASP A 67 -17.32 20.29 -3.19
CA ASP A 67 -16.19 21.00 -3.77
C ASP A 67 -14.91 20.81 -2.95
N ILE A 68 -15.02 20.88 -1.61
CA ILE A 68 -13.90 20.65 -0.70
C ILE A 68 -13.46 19.18 -0.76
N ILE A 69 -14.41 18.24 -0.80
CA ILE A 69 -14.10 16.81 -0.93
C ILE A 69 -13.32 16.54 -2.22
N ARG A 70 -13.73 17.14 -3.34
CA ARG A 70 -13.00 17.04 -4.62
C ARG A 70 -11.58 17.60 -4.50
N VAL A 71 -11.41 18.72 -3.81
CA VAL A 71 -10.08 19.28 -3.52
C VAL A 71 -9.25 18.31 -2.69
N LEU A 72 -9.80 17.68 -1.66
CA LEU A 72 -9.10 16.70 -0.82
C LEU A 72 -8.68 15.44 -1.60
N GLN A 73 -9.52 14.97 -2.52
CA GLN A 73 -9.18 13.86 -3.42
C GLN A 73 -8.01 14.23 -4.33
N ASN A 74 -8.07 15.41 -4.96
CA ASN A 74 -6.99 15.91 -5.81
C ASN A 74 -5.70 16.15 -5.01
N LEU A 75 -5.82 16.69 -3.80
CA LEU A 75 -4.67 16.90 -2.92
C LEU A 75 -4.01 15.55 -2.58
N SER A 76 -4.81 14.53 -2.30
CA SER A 76 -4.34 13.18 -1.98
C SER A 76 -3.72 12.45 -3.17
N SER A 77 -3.98 12.88 -4.41
CA SER A 77 -3.32 12.34 -5.60
C SER A 77 -2.01 13.08 -5.95
N LEU A 78 -1.75 14.27 -5.39
CA LEU A 78 -0.49 14.98 -5.62
C LEU A 78 0.76 14.18 -5.21
N PRO A 79 0.78 13.48 -4.06
CA PRO A 79 1.91 12.64 -3.69
C PRO A 79 2.25 11.57 -4.75
N ASN A 80 1.27 11.09 -5.51
CA ASN A 80 1.51 10.10 -6.58
C ASN A 80 2.47 10.63 -7.65
N VAL A 81 2.56 11.95 -7.86
CA VAL A 81 3.55 12.53 -8.80
C VAL A 81 4.98 12.38 -8.27
N LEU A 82 5.15 12.40 -6.94
CA LEU A 82 6.44 12.21 -6.27
C LEU A 82 6.83 10.73 -6.11
N SER A 83 5.92 9.80 -6.42
CA SER A 83 6.15 8.35 -6.38
C SER A 83 7.44 7.96 -7.11
N VAL A 84 7.65 8.51 -8.30
CA VAL A 84 8.78 8.19 -9.18
C VAL A 84 10.10 8.60 -8.52
N PHE A 85 10.13 9.77 -7.89
CA PHE A 85 11.32 10.23 -7.16
C PHE A 85 11.61 9.34 -5.94
N MET A 86 10.59 8.94 -5.20
CA MET A 86 10.74 8.02 -4.07
C MET A 86 11.23 6.64 -4.52
N GLY A 87 10.77 6.16 -5.67
CA GLY A 87 11.28 4.93 -6.30
C GLY A 87 12.78 5.03 -6.63
N VAL A 88 13.21 6.12 -7.26
CA VAL A 88 14.63 6.36 -7.57
C VAL A 88 15.50 6.48 -6.31
N VAL A 89 14.98 7.12 -5.26
CA VAL A 89 15.67 7.23 -3.96
C VAL A 89 15.80 5.85 -3.30
N SER A 90 14.74 5.04 -3.31
CA SER A 90 14.76 3.69 -2.77
C SER A 90 15.76 2.79 -3.52
N ASP A 91 15.95 3.00 -4.82
CA ASP A 91 16.87 2.18 -5.64
C ASP A 91 18.35 2.56 -5.48
N SER A 92 18.62 3.83 -5.15
CA SER A 92 19.96 4.41 -5.10
C SER A 92 20.64 4.32 -3.73
N ARG A 93 19.89 4.21 -2.63
CA ARG A 93 20.47 4.12 -1.27
C ARG A 93 20.04 2.84 -0.54
N PRO A 94 20.89 1.79 -0.52
CA PRO A 94 20.67 0.64 0.34
C PRO A 94 20.77 1.08 1.81
N ILE A 95 19.70 0.89 2.58
CA ILE A 95 19.66 1.11 4.02
C ILE A 95 19.87 -0.25 4.70
N PHE A 96 20.87 -0.36 5.59
CA PHE A 96 21.16 -1.59 6.36
C PHE A 96 21.43 -2.87 5.54
N GLY A 97 21.87 -2.77 4.29
CA GLY A 97 22.18 -3.94 3.44
C GLY A 97 20.96 -4.58 2.77
N TYR A 98 19.75 -4.09 3.01
CA TYR A 98 18.52 -4.47 2.29
C TYR A 98 18.04 -3.30 1.45
N ARG A 99 17.87 -3.48 0.13
CA ARG A 99 17.57 -2.37 -0.78
C ARG A 99 16.14 -1.82 -0.66
N ARG A 100 15.12 -2.67 -0.52
CA ARG A 100 13.70 -2.25 -0.69
C ARG A 100 12.78 -2.52 0.51
N ARG A 101 13.04 -3.59 1.28
CA ARG A 101 12.29 -3.95 2.50
C ARG A 101 12.20 -2.84 3.57
N PRO A 102 13.26 -2.08 3.91
CA PRO A 102 13.18 -1.07 4.96
C PRO A 102 12.28 0.12 4.58
N TYR A 103 12.25 0.51 3.31
CA TYR A 103 11.39 1.59 2.82
C TYR A 103 9.91 1.22 2.87
N LEU A 104 9.58 -0.04 2.55
CA LEU A 104 8.23 -0.58 2.66
C LEU A 104 7.75 -0.54 4.12
N VAL A 105 8.57 -1.01 5.06
CA VAL A 105 8.22 -0.98 6.49
C VAL A 105 8.08 0.45 6.99
N PHE A 106 8.97 1.36 6.59
CA PHE A 106 8.88 2.77 6.98
C PHE A 106 7.58 3.43 6.51
N GLY A 107 7.18 3.19 5.25
CA GLY A 107 5.92 3.69 4.72
C GLY A 107 4.72 3.17 5.51
N TRP A 108 4.70 1.87 5.81
CA TRP A 108 3.65 1.27 6.63
C TRP A 108 3.61 1.84 8.05
N LEU A 109 4.76 2.03 8.72
CA LEU A 109 4.81 2.64 10.04
C LEU A 109 4.22 4.05 10.04
N MET A 110 4.55 4.86 9.02
CA MET A 110 3.98 6.19 8.87
C MET A 110 2.45 6.14 8.69
N THR A 111 1.96 5.25 7.82
CA THR A 111 0.52 5.05 7.58
C THR A 111 -0.22 4.59 8.84
N THR A 112 0.28 3.56 9.51
CA THR A 112 -0.31 3.03 10.74
C THR A 112 -0.32 4.08 11.84
N THR A 113 0.75 4.86 11.98
CA THR A 113 0.81 5.94 12.98
C THR A 113 -0.25 7.01 12.68
N ALA A 114 -0.40 7.42 11.42
CA ALA A 114 -1.38 8.43 11.01
C ALA A 114 -2.85 7.97 11.22
N TYR A 115 -3.17 6.73 10.87
CA TYR A 115 -4.49 6.18 11.16
C TYR A 115 -4.73 5.99 12.66
N SER A 116 -3.69 5.60 13.41
CA SER A 116 -3.77 5.47 14.88
C SER A 116 -4.02 6.83 15.54
N THR A 117 -3.34 7.89 15.10
CA THR A 117 -3.59 9.25 15.61
C THR A 117 -5.01 9.69 15.28
N MET A 118 -5.50 9.40 14.07
CA MET A 118 -6.88 9.70 13.69
C MET A 118 -7.89 8.95 14.56
N ALA A 119 -7.64 7.68 14.86
CA ALA A 119 -8.47 6.88 15.77
C ALA A 119 -8.47 7.44 17.21
N CYS A 120 -7.31 7.89 17.70
CA CYS A 120 -7.19 8.48 19.04
C CYS A 120 -7.84 9.87 19.17
N MET A 121 -7.88 10.66 18.10
CA MET A 121 -8.54 11.97 18.10
C MET A 121 -10.06 11.87 18.22
N GLY A 122 -10.64 10.76 17.73
CA GLY A 122 -12.08 10.55 17.69
C GLY A 122 -12.78 11.44 16.66
N LEU A 123 -14.08 11.18 16.45
CA LEU A 123 -14.92 12.03 15.61
C LEU A 123 -15.50 13.17 16.45
N PRO A 124 -15.55 14.40 15.92
CA PRO A 124 -16.26 15.51 16.56
C PRO A 124 -17.78 15.28 16.53
N GLU A 125 -18.56 16.12 17.19
CA GLU A 125 -20.02 16.01 17.18
C GLU A 125 -20.61 16.13 15.75
N PRO A 126 -21.68 15.39 15.43
CA PRO A 126 -22.25 15.35 14.08
C PRO A 126 -22.86 16.70 13.69
N TYR A 127 -22.87 16.99 12.39
CA TYR A 127 -23.51 18.19 11.85
C TYR A 127 -25.04 18.18 12.07
N PHE A 128 -25.66 17.03 11.82
CA PHE A 128 -27.09 16.82 11.98
C PHE A 128 -27.47 16.43 13.41
N CYS A 129 -28.64 16.89 13.86
CA CYS A 129 -29.20 16.49 15.14
C CYS A 129 -29.59 15.00 15.12
N ALA A 130 -29.19 14.25 16.15
CA ALA A 130 -29.68 12.90 16.37
C ALA A 130 -31.08 12.94 17.01
N GLY A 131 -32.01 12.19 16.43
CA GLY A 131 -33.36 11.99 16.96
C GLY A 131 -33.37 11.07 18.18
N PRO A 132 -34.50 11.01 18.91
CA PRO A 132 -34.68 10.05 20.01
C PRO A 132 -34.55 8.59 19.56
N ASP A 133 -34.77 8.31 18.27
CA ASP A 133 -34.64 6.98 17.66
C ASP A 133 -33.21 6.70 17.13
N GLY A 134 -32.28 7.65 17.29
CA GLY A 134 -30.88 7.53 16.84
C GLY A 134 -30.64 7.88 15.37
N GLU A 135 -31.69 8.17 14.59
CA GLU A 135 -31.55 8.64 13.20
C GLU A 135 -31.23 10.14 13.12
N TYR A 136 -30.54 10.54 12.05
CA TYR A 136 -30.24 11.95 11.79
C TYR A 136 -31.45 12.66 11.18
N LEU A 137 -31.83 13.81 11.76
CA LEU A 137 -32.92 14.63 11.26
C LEU A 137 -32.40 15.63 10.22
N TYR A 138 -32.51 15.27 8.94
CA TYR A 138 -32.10 16.14 7.82
C TYR A 138 -33.04 17.32 7.58
N ASP A 139 -34.31 17.23 7.98
CA ASP A 139 -35.34 18.27 7.74
C ASP A 139 -35.31 19.41 8.76
N ARG A 140 -34.40 19.37 9.75
CA ARG A 140 -34.26 20.40 10.78
C ARG A 140 -32.99 21.22 10.58
N LEU A 141 -32.96 22.39 11.21
CA LEU A 141 -31.74 23.19 11.31
C LEU A 141 -30.62 22.38 11.98
N PRO A 142 -29.36 22.56 11.54
CA PRO A 142 -28.23 21.81 12.07
C PRO A 142 -28.00 22.15 13.55
N CYS A 143 -27.68 21.13 14.34
CA CYS A 143 -27.34 21.29 15.76
C CYS A 143 -25.93 21.84 15.93
N ASN A 144 -25.00 21.46 15.05
CA ASN A 144 -23.62 21.90 15.08
C ASN A 144 -23.17 22.33 13.68
N PRO A 145 -23.41 23.60 13.27
CA PRO A 145 -22.96 24.09 11.98
C PRO A 145 -21.43 24.16 11.87
N ASP A 146 -20.72 24.28 13.00
CA ASP A 146 -19.26 24.37 13.04
C ASP A 146 -18.56 23.01 12.82
N ALA A 147 -19.33 21.90 12.80
CA ALA A 147 -18.81 20.58 12.47
C ALA A 147 -18.15 20.54 11.09
N GLU A 148 -18.62 21.38 10.14
CA GLU A 148 -17.99 21.50 8.82
C GLU A 148 -16.53 21.98 8.92
N TYR A 149 -16.10 22.74 9.93
CA TYR A 149 -14.69 23.14 10.03
C TYR A 149 -13.81 22.08 10.72
N SER A 150 -14.42 21.07 11.34
CA SER A 150 -13.73 20.05 12.12
C SER A 150 -13.09 18.95 11.25
N TYR A 151 -13.29 18.94 9.92
CA TYR A 151 -12.60 17.98 9.03
C TYR A 151 -11.10 18.24 8.89
N VAL A 152 -10.63 19.46 9.13
CA VAL A 152 -9.24 19.86 8.87
C VAL A 152 -8.20 18.95 9.54
N PRO A 153 -8.25 18.68 10.87
CA PRO A 153 -7.31 17.77 11.51
C PRO A 153 -7.38 16.33 10.97
N LEU A 154 -8.58 15.85 10.64
CA LEU A 154 -8.78 14.52 10.06
C LEU A 154 -8.18 14.44 8.65
N ALA A 155 -8.37 15.49 7.85
CA ALA A 155 -7.80 15.59 6.51
C ALA A 155 -6.27 15.65 6.52
N ILE A 156 -5.65 16.33 7.49
CA ILE A 156 -4.20 16.34 7.66
C ILE A 156 -3.67 14.94 7.99
N CYS A 157 -4.32 14.22 8.91
CA CYS A 157 -3.96 12.84 9.24
C CYS A 157 -4.09 11.94 8.00
N LEU A 158 -5.19 12.05 7.26
CA LEU A 158 -5.45 11.27 6.07
C LEU A 158 -4.46 11.57 4.94
N PHE A 159 -4.07 12.84 4.78
CA PHE A 159 -3.02 13.22 3.83
C PHE A 159 -1.66 12.64 4.21
N SER A 160 -1.29 12.71 5.49
CA SER A 160 -0.05 12.08 5.98
C SER A 160 -0.05 10.55 5.80
N ALA A 161 -1.21 9.91 5.99
CA ALA A 161 -1.38 8.48 5.73
C ALA A 161 -1.20 8.14 4.24
N ASN A 162 -1.73 8.97 3.33
CA ASN A 162 -1.53 8.80 1.89
C ASN A 162 -0.06 8.92 1.47
N ILE A 163 0.71 9.80 2.11
CA ILE A 163 2.16 9.88 1.87
C ILE A 163 2.85 8.57 2.30
N GLY A 164 2.52 8.03 3.48
CA GLY A 164 3.06 6.75 3.92
C GLY A 164 2.69 5.60 2.97
N LEU A 165 1.44 5.59 2.50
CA LEU A 165 0.92 4.59 1.56
C LEU A 165 1.61 4.67 0.20
N LEU A 166 1.91 5.88 -0.28
CA LEU A 166 2.73 6.12 -1.47
C LEU A 166 4.13 5.52 -1.33
N VAL A 167 4.83 5.83 -0.23
CA VAL A 167 6.20 5.33 0.00
C VAL A 167 6.19 3.81 0.05
N SER A 168 5.22 3.23 0.75
CA SER A 168 5.07 1.78 0.84
C SER A 168 4.73 1.15 -0.51
N GLY A 169 3.76 1.70 -1.24
CA GLY A 169 3.32 1.19 -2.54
C GLY A 169 4.42 1.24 -3.60
N THR A 170 5.19 2.32 -3.66
CA THR A 170 6.32 2.44 -4.60
C THR A 170 7.44 1.45 -4.30
N ALA A 171 7.79 1.27 -3.02
CA ALA A 171 8.75 0.25 -2.60
C ALA A 171 8.24 -1.17 -2.87
N GLY A 172 6.93 -1.40 -2.67
CA GLY A 172 6.22 -2.63 -2.97
C GLY A 172 6.30 -3.00 -4.44
N CYS A 173 5.85 -2.13 -5.35
CA CYS A 173 5.94 -2.34 -6.80
C CYS A 173 7.38 -2.65 -7.24
N GLY A 174 8.38 -1.96 -6.67
CA GLY A 174 9.78 -2.29 -6.91
C GLY A 174 10.09 -3.74 -6.53
N LEU A 175 9.77 -4.14 -5.30
CA LEU A 175 9.99 -5.49 -4.81
C LEU A 175 9.27 -6.55 -5.69
N MET A 176 8.06 -6.26 -6.15
CA MET A 176 7.31 -7.12 -7.07
C MET A 176 8.02 -7.30 -8.42
N VAL A 177 8.59 -6.22 -8.97
CA VAL A 177 9.39 -6.29 -10.21
C VAL A 177 10.69 -7.09 -10.00
N GLU A 178 11.30 -7.03 -8.82
CA GLU A 178 12.44 -7.88 -8.48
C GLU A 178 12.04 -9.36 -8.45
N TYR A 179 10.89 -9.68 -7.86
CA TYR A 179 10.36 -11.04 -7.86
C TYR A 179 10.01 -11.53 -9.27
N ALA A 180 9.33 -10.71 -10.07
CA ALA A 180 9.01 -11.05 -11.46
C ALA A 180 10.25 -11.22 -12.35
N LYS A 181 11.37 -10.57 -12.02
CA LYS A 181 12.66 -10.75 -12.73
C LYS A 181 13.40 -12.02 -12.30
N ALA A 182 13.06 -12.59 -11.16
CA ALA A 182 13.62 -13.85 -10.68
C ALA A 182 12.90 -15.07 -11.27
N GLU A 183 11.72 -14.89 -11.89
CA GLU A 183 11.01 -15.92 -12.64
C GLU A 183 11.68 -16.21 -14.00
N ASP A 184 11.50 -17.44 -14.51
CA ASP A 184 11.96 -17.86 -15.83
C ASP A 184 11.37 -16.99 -16.95
N GLU A 185 12.15 -16.78 -18.03
CA GLU A 185 11.77 -15.89 -19.14
C GLU A 185 10.43 -16.27 -19.79
N GLU A 186 10.05 -17.55 -19.76
CA GLU A 186 8.81 -18.07 -20.33
C GLU A 186 7.56 -17.74 -19.50
N CYS A 187 7.73 -17.55 -18.18
CA CYS A 187 6.66 -17.22 -17.22
C CYS A 187 6.73 -15.78 -16.71
N ARG A 188 7.70 -15.00 -17.19
CA ARG A 188 8.04 -13.66 -16.67
C ARG A 188 6.84 -12.71 -16.73
N GLY A 189 6.42 -12.23 -15.56
CA GLY A 189 5.28 -11.32 -15.41
C GLY A 189 4.00 -11.99 -14.93
N ARG A 190 4.03 -13.31 -14.67
CA ARG A 190 2.92 -14.03 -14.06
C ARG A 190 2.68 -13.57 -12.62
N THR A 191 3.72 -13.35 -11.82
CA THR A 191 3.57 -12.75 -10.48
C THR A 191 2.90 -11.39 -10.53
N GLN A 192 3.37 -10.54 -11.45
CA GLN A 192 2.88 -9.17 -11.54
C GLN A 192 1.40 -9.16 -11.93
N THR A 193 1.01 -9.96 -12.92
CA THR A 193 -0.39 -10.11 -13.29
C THR A 193 -1.21 -10.70 -12.15
N MET A 194 -0.75 -11.75 -11.46
CA MET A 194 -1.46 -12.35 -10.34
C MET A 194 -1.69 -11.42 -9.14
N LEU A 195 -0.80 -10.44 -8.92
CA LEU A 195 -0.83 -9.57 -7.75
C LEU A 195 -1.37 -8.16 -8.05
N GLU A 196 -1.39 -7.75 -9.32
CA GLU A 196 -1.92 -6.46 -9.80
C GLU A 196 -3.26 -6.58 -10.56
N THR A 197 -3.93 -7.74 -10.54
CA THR A 197 -5.31 -7.91 -11.05
C THR A 197 -6.34 -7.36 -10.07
#